data_AF-A0A843I8X5-F1
#
_entry.id   AF-A0A843I8X5-F1
#
_cell.length_a   1.000
_cell.length_b   1.000
_cell.length_c   1.000
_cell.angle_alpha   90.00
_cell.angle_beta   90.00
_cell.angle_gamma   90.00
#
_symmetry.space_group_name_H-M   'P 1'
#
loop_
_entity.id
_entity.type
_entity.pdbx_description
1 polymer ?
#
loop_
_entity_poly.entity_id
_entity_poly.type
_entity_poly.pdbx_seq_one_letter_code
_entity_poly.pdbx_strand_id
1 'polypeptide(L)'
;MNKSHHPVSSNMCSKKWVAHKDLNDEITKLSHVKNRLGLRYETSTLEGLYPQYHLHVEDPKYDLIVDATYVARSLPHWIAQEATGGNLPIGLNFYRYGFLPNCEITGSMKLGKESYTIEGKGYLEHAYGNWSYQNPLQSISQAHRTISTYGHLIRWWLSHHRFKIPKRLSFTSENNPFGYDWVWGVCDNSWSLFFGNSMFWVSEGPSIGAFYLTADGKHYWEFCDVCFKYNKLLYVKEFDVFYPSDFELTGRLEDKTIHLRFWSTTDPYEYIDPYKKGRLYKAFILGELPGRMEGTFTDKNGTIPLQGDCKIVQLRQAPALGHNAVSFEFLTPPKGVGLTVDLESHRLRKRLTTRIQLAPWPTLSCRLKRLDLSSIPKESVVSRES
;
A
#
# COMPACT_ATOMS: atom_id res chain seq x y z
N MET A 1 47.62 10.87 -1.94
CA MET A 1 46.91 11.14 -3.21
C MET A 1 45.56 10.42 -3.15
N ASN A 2 44.52 11.17 -2.74
CA ASN A 2 43.15 10.71 -2.73
C ASN A 2 42.59 10.75 -4.16
N LYS A 3 42.03 9.64 -4.65
CA LYS A 3 41.07 9.68 -5.76
C LYS A 3 39.70 9.30 -5.21
N SER A 4 38.88 10.32 -5.09
CA SER A 4 37.44 10.26 -4.90
C SER A 4 36.80 9.54 -6.08
N HIS A 5 36.04 8.48 -5.81
CA HIS A 5 35.10 7.95 -6.78
C HIS A 5 33.74 8.61 -6.57
N HIS A 6 33.40 9.52 -7.48
CA HIS A 6 32.06 10.06 -7.64
C HIS A 6 31.09 8.94 -8.04
N PRO A 7 29.83 8.93 -7.54
CA PRO A 7 28.82 8.04 -8.09
C PRO A 7 28.32 8.62 -9.42
N VAL A 8 28.53 7.82 -10.47
CA VAL A 8 28.06 8.03 -11.84
C VAL A 8 26.53 7.97 -11.86
N SER A 9 25.90 9.01 -12.39
CA SER A 9 24.47 9.05 -12.72
C SER A 9 24.15 8.03 -13.81
N SER A 10 23.21 7.10 -13.58
CA SER A 10 22.78 6.15 -14.60
C SER A 10 21.59 6.70 -15.40
N ASN A 11 21.83 6.78 -16.72
CA ASN A 11 20.87 7.08 -17.76
C ASN A 11 20.10 5.78 -18.10
N MET A 12 18.78 5.87 -18.27
CA MET A 12 17.87 4.75 -18.67
C MET A 12 18.23 4.09 -20.01
N CYS A 13 19.21 4.62 -20.75
CA CYS A 13 19.76 4.00 -21.97
C CYS A 13 20.96 3.07 -21.72
N SER A 14 21.50 3.01 -20.49
CA SER A 14 22.65 2.13 -20.19
C SER A 14 22.19 0.74 -19.77
N LYS A 15 22.79 -0.31 -20.33
CA LYS A 15 22.55 -1.74 -20.02
C LYS A 15 22.90 -2.15 -18.57
N LYS A 16 23.05 -1.20 -17.65
CA LYS A 16 23.38 -1.47 -16.24
C LYS A 16 22.13 -1.34 -15.39
N TRP A 17 21.53 -2.49 -15.11
CA TRP A 17 20.55 -2.65 -14.05
C TRP A 17 21.27 -2.56 -12.70
N VAL A 18 20.75 -1.76 -11.78
CA VAL A 18 21.03 -1.92 -10.34
C VAL A 18 19.78 -2.57 -9.76
N ALA A 19 19.69 -3.89 -9.92
CA ALA A 19 18.73 -4.68 -9.17
C ALA A 19 19.41 -5.12 -7.88
N HIS A 20 18.70 -5.00 -6.76
CA HIS A 20 19.08 -5.69 -5.55
C HIS A 20 18.80 -7.20 -5.76
N LYS A 21 19.72 -8.07 -5.33
CA LYS A 21 19.48 -9.51 -5.29
C LYS A 21 18.53 -9.79 -4.12
N ASP A 22 17.23 -9.64 -4.34
CA ASP A 22 16.21 -10.10 -3.38
C ASP A 22 16.07 -11.63 -3.45
N LEU A 23 16.38 -12.22 -4.62
CA LEU A 23 16.62 -13.64 -4.81
C LEU A 23 18.12 -13.86 -5.00
N ASN A 24 18.67 -14.94 -4.44
CA ASN A 24 20.03 -15.41 -4.69
C ASN A 24 20.20 -15.96 -6.13
N ASP A 25 19.59 -15.33 -7.12
CA ASP A 25 19.58 -15.79 -8.51
C ASP A 25 20.36 -14.85 -9.44
N GLU A 26 20.76 -15.39 -10.58
CA GLU A 26 21.50 -14.68 -11.60
C GLU A 26 20.54 -13.82 -12.43
N ILE A 27 20.70 -12.50 -12.36
CA ILE A 27 19.88 -11.54 -13.11
C ILE A 27 19.89 -11.77 -14.63
N THR A 28 20.94 -12.43 -15.14
CA THR A 28 21.06 -12.85 -16.55
C THR A 28 19.96 -13.81 -16.98
N LYS A 29 19.29 -14.50 -16.04
CA LYS A 29 18.13 -15.35 -16.33
C LYS A 29 16.88 -14.55 -16.69
N LEU A 30 16.78 -13.30 -16.24
CA LEU A 30 15.68 -12.40 -16.60
C LEU A 30 16.00 -11.72 -17.94
N SER A 31 15.18 -11.98 -18.94
CA SER A 31 15.19 -11.23 -20.20
C SER A 31 13.93 -10.39 -20.34
N HIS A 32 14.05 -9.28 -21.08
CA HIS A 32 12.96 -8.34 -21.30
C HIS A 32 13.01 -7.77 -22.72
N VAL A 33 11.85 -7.34 -23.21
CA VAL A 33 11.73 -6.61 -24.47
C VAL A 33 11.23 -5.20 -24.20
N LYS A 34 11.80 -4.20 -24.87
CA LYS A 34 11.34 -2.81 -24.75
C LYS A 34 9.97 -2.63 -25.40
N ASN A 35 9.19 -1.68 -24.87
CA ASN A 35 7.91 -1.23 -25.41
C ASN A 35 6.77 -2.27 -25.46
N ARG A 36 6.94 -3.43 -24.82
CA ARG A 36 5.89 -4.44 -24.63
C ARG A 36 6.10 -5.17 -23.31
N LEU A 37 5.08 -5.86 -22.84
CA LEU A 37 5.27 -6.87 -21.81
C LEU A 37 5.92 -8.07 -22.50
N GLY A 38 7.09 -8.48 -22.04
CA GLY A 38 7.89 -9.51 -22.70
C GLY A 38 9.00 -9.93 -21.76
N LEU A 39 8.61 -10.37 -20.58
CA LEU A 39 9.48 -10.84 -19.52
C LEU A 39 9.61 -12.36 -19.64
N ARG A 40 10.83 -12.84 -19.50
CA ARG A 40 11.08 -14.28 -19.38
C ARG A 40 12.09 -14.54 -18.30
N TYR A 41 11.77 -15.50 -17.44
CA TYR A 41 12.61 -16.00 -16.38
C TYR A 41 12.60 -17.53 -16.45
N GLU A 42 13.71 -18.12 -16.88
CA GLU A 42 13.79 -19.57 -17.15
C GLU A 42 12.71 -20.02 -18.15
N THR A 43 11.78 -20.89 -17.73
CA THR A 43 10.63 -21.35 -18.53
C THR A 43 9.41 -20.44 -18.37
N SER A 44 9.34 -19.62 -17.33
CA SER A 44 8.21 -18.72 -17.09
C SER A 44 8.27 -17.48 -17.98
N THR A 45 7.11 -17.08 -18.52
CA THR A 45 6.96 -15.90 -19.38
C THR A 45 5.77 -15.04 -18.96
N LEU A 46 5.89 -13.74 -19.21
CA LEU A 46 4.79 -12.80 -19.16
C LEU A 46 4.92 -11.89 -20.36
N GLU A 47 4.02 -12.02 -21.32
CA GLU A 47 4.12 -11.37 -22.62
C GLU A 47 2.81 -10.75 -23.10
N GLY A 48 2.90 -9.79 -24.02
CA GLY A 48 1.74 -9.18 -24.66
C GLY A 48 1.84 -7.67 -24.80
N LEU A 49 0.75 -7.12 -25.33
CA LEU A 49 0.54 -5.69 -25.55
C LEU A 49 -0.90 -5.38 -25.22
N TYR A 50 -1.14 -4.20 -24.66
CA TYR A 50 -2.49 -3.75 -24.36
C TYR A 50 -3.44 -3.97 -25.57
N PRO A 51 -4.62 -4.58 -25.39
CA PRO A 51 -5.24 -5.00 -24.13
C PRO A 51 -4.99 -6.47 -23.72
N GLN A 52 -4.15 -7.22 -24.42
CA GLN A 52 -4.01 -8.67 -24.27
C GLN A 52 -2.63 -9.08 -23.74
N TYR A 53 -2.62 -9.92 -22.71
CA TYR A 53 -1.42 -10.46 -22.11
C TYR A 53 -1.55 -11.96 -21.87
N HIS A 54 -0.44 -12.66 -21.87
CA HIS A 54 -0.32 -14.07 -21.58
C HIS A 54 0.70 -14.28 -20.47
N LEU A 55 0.31 -15.07 -19.47
CA LEU A 55 1.11 -15.46 -18.34
C LEU A 55 1.33 -16.96 -18.41
N HIS A 56 2.60 -17.37 -18.37
CA HIS A 56 3.00 -18.74 -18.19
C HIS A 56 3.97 -18.81 -17.01
N VAL A 57 3.60 -19.54 -15.96
CA VAL A 57 4.45 -19.73 -14.77
C VAL A 57 4.63 -21.21 -14.55
N GLU A 58 5.88 -21.64 -14.40
CA GLU A 58 6.22 -22.99 -13.96
C GLU A 58 7.01 -22.90 -12.66
N ASP A 59 6.57 -23.64 -11.64
CA ASP A 59 7.34 -23.87 -10.42
C ASP A 59 7.53 -25.39 -10.21
N PRO A 60 8.69 -25.93 -10.62
CA PRO A 60 9.00 -27.35 -10.48
C PRO A 60 9.03 -27.82 -9.02
N LYS A 61 9.31 -26.93 -8.05
CA LYS A 61 9.37 -27.29 -6.63
C LYS A 61 7.99 -27.66 -6.10
N TYR A 62 6.94 -27.05 -6.64
CA TYR A 62 5.55 -27.30 -6.25
C TYR A 62 4.74 -28.07 -7.30
N ASP A 63 5.36 -28.53 -8.39
CA ASP A 63 4.68 -29.14 -9.55
C ASP A 63 3.50 -28.26 -10.02
N LEU A 64 3.77 -26.95 -10.11
CA LEU A 64 2.79 -25.92 -10.49
C LEU A 64 3.05 -25.45 -11.92
N ILE A 65 2.00 -25.44 -12.72
CA ILE A 65 1.99 -24.76 -14.03
C ILE A 65 0.75 -23.87 -14.07
N VAL A 66 0.92 -22.59 -14.36
CA VAL A 66 -0.18 -21.65 -14.60
C VAL A 66 -0.04 -21.12 -16.00
N ASP A 67 -1.08 -21.28 -16.80
CA ASP A 67 -1.16 -20.72 -18.14
C ASP A 67 -2.46 -19.92 -18.25
N ALA A 68 -2.34 -18.59 -18.36
CA ALA A 68 -3.48 -17.69 -18.26
C ALA A 68 -3.39 -16.53 -19.25
N THR A 69 -4.53 -16.18 -19.83
CA THR A 69 -4.72 -15.01 -20.70
C THR A 69 -5.43 -13.92 -19.91
N TYR A 70 -4.90 -12.70 -19.99
CA TYR A 70 -5.45 -11.49 -19.41
C TYR A 70 -5.95 -10.58 -20.53
N VAL A 71 -7.22 -10.17 -20.47
CA VAL A 71 -7.81 -9.20 -21.39
C VAL A 71 -8.28 -7.99 -20.61
N ALA A 72 -7.58 -6.87 -20.76
CA ALA A 72 -7.91 -5.63 -20.09
C ALA A 72 -9.25 -5.06 -20.59
N ARG A 73 -10.15 -4.75 -19.65
CA ARG A 73 -11.42 -4.04 -19.94
C ARG A 73 -11.33 -2.54 -19.67
N SER A 74 -10.26 -2.09 -19.02
CA SER A 74 -10.01 -0.68 -18.71
C SER A 74 -8.86 -0.11 -19.54
N LEU A 75 -8.75 1.21 -19.61
CA LEU A 75 -7.57 1.93 -20.09
C LEU A 75 -6.52 1.99 -18.97
N PRO A 76 -5.22 1.91 -19.30
CA PRO A 76 -4.16 2.12 -18.31
C PRO A 76 -4.24 3.51 -17.68
N HIS A 77 -3.95 3.61 -16.39
CA HIS A 77 -3.94 4.88 -15.66
C HIS A 77 -2.63 5.06 -14.89
N TRP A 78 -2.16 6.30 -14.76
CA TRP A 78 -0.97 6.65 -13.96
C TRP A 78 -1.38 7.46 -12.75
N ILE A 79 -0.91 7.05 -11.58
CA ILE A 79 -1.18 7.75 -10.31
C ILE A 79 -0.61 9.17 -10.38
N ALA A 80 -1.36 10.16 -9.88
CA ALA A 80 -0.91 11.54 -9.71
C ALA A 80 -0.35 12.18 -10.99
N GLN A 81 -0.90 11.81 -12.15
CA GLN A 81 -0.42 12.31 -13.44
C GLN A 81 -0.56 13.83 -13.56
N GLU A 82 -1.67 14.40 -13.08
CA GLU A 82 -1.89 15.85 -13.09
C GLU A 82 -0.98 16.59 -12.09
N ALA A 83 -0.66 15.97 -10.96
CA ALA A 83 0.13 16.60 -9.90
C ALA A 83 1.63 16.62 -10.20
N THR A 84 2.19 15.53 -10.75
CA THR A 84 3.65 15.34 -10.89
C THR A 84 4.10 14.72 -12.21
N GLY A 85 3.19 14.56 -13.18
CA GLY A 85 3.46 13.77 -14.39
C GLY A 85 3.59 12.26 -14.11
N GLY A 86 3.07 11.82 -12.96
CA GLY A 86 3.11 10.44 -12.51
C GLY A 86 4.40 10.04 -11.78
N ASN A 87 5.17 11.01 -11.29
CA ASN A 87 6.32 10.74 -10.43
C ASN A 87 5.86 10.68 -8.96
N LEU A 88 6.16 9.57 -8.29
CA LEU A 88 5.90 9.34 -6.89
C LEU A 88 7.24 9.29 -6.13
N PRO A 89 7.46 10.14 -5.13
CA PRO A 89 8.70 10.15 -4.37
C PRO A 89 8.70 9.03 -3.31
N ILE A 90 9.87 8.48 -3.05
CA ILE A 90 10.14 7.61 -1.90
C ILE A 90 11.57 7.84 -1.42
N GLY A 91 11.70 8.25 -0.16
CA GLY A 91 12.98 8.73 0.38
C GLY A 91 13.55 9.86 -0.45
N LEU A 92 14.75 9.67 -1.02
CA LEU A 92 15.44 10.66 -1.85
C LEU A 92 15.37 10.37 -3.36
N ASN A 93 14.53 9.43 -3.78
CA ASN A 93 14.31 9.14 -5.20
C ASN A 93 12.82 9.11 -5.56
N PHE A 94 12.51 8.71 -6.79
CA PHE A 94 11.15 8.59 -7.30
C PHE A 94 10.99 7.35 -8.17
N TYR A 95 9.73 6.95 -8.31
CA TYR A 95 9.26 5.94 -9.23
C TYR A 95 8.00 6.46 -9.94
N ARG A 96 7.57 5.75 -10.97
CA ARG A 96 6.28 5.93 -11.62
C ARG A 96 5.49 4.66 -11.41
N TYR A 97 4.19 4.81 -11.25
CA TYR A 97 3.29 3.70 -11.00
C TYR A 97 2.06 3.86 -11.88
N GLY A 98 1.87 2.88 -12.76
CA GLY A 98 0.70 2.74 -13.60
C GLY A 98 -0.04 1.46 -13.24
N PHE A 99 -1.35 1.46 -13.46
CA PHE A 99 -2.19 0.32 -13.19
C PHE A 99 -3.25 0.11 -14.26
N LEU A 100 -3.74 -1.13 -14.33
CA LEU A 100 -4.74 -1.59 -15.26
C LEU A 100 -5.74 -2.48 -14.52
N PRO A 101 -6.88 -1.90 -14.08
CA PRO A 101 -7.86 -2.63 -13.32
C PRO A 101 -8.83 -3.38 -14.25
N ASN A 102 -9.57 -4.36 -13.70
CA ASN A 102 -10.57 -5.15 -14.41
C ASN A 102 -10.02 -5.81 -15.69
N CYS A 103 -9.03 -6.68 -15.51
CA CYS A 103 -8.63 -7.62 -16.55
C CYS A 103 -9.48 -8.88 -16.43
N GLU A 104 -10.03 -9.41 -17.52
CA GLU A 104 -10.57 -10.77 -17.51
C GLU A 104 -9.45 -11.77 -17.58
N ILE A 105 -9.49 -12.77 -16.70
CA ILE A 105 -8.52 -13.86 -16.64
C ILE A 105 -9.23 -15.13 -17.07
N THR A 106 -8.64 -15.85 -18.04
CA THR A 106 -9.06 -17.20 -18.42
C THR A 106 -7.83 -18.07 -18.58
N GLY A 107 -7.90 -19.36 -18.26
CA GLY A 107 -6.75 -20.24 -18.43
C GLY A 107 -6.84 -21.56 -17.68
N SER A 108 -5.68 -22.10 -17.35
CA SER A 108 -5.55 -23.35 -16.60
C SER A 108 -4.45 -23.27 -15.56
N MET A 109 -4.64 -24.00 -14.47
CA MET A 109 -3.63 -24.25 -13.45
C MET A 109 -3.51 -25.76 -13.27
N LYS A 110 -2.28 -26.27 -13.34
CA LYS A 110 -1.94 -27.63 -12.93
C LYS A 110 -1.19 -27.54 -11.61
N LEU A 111 -1.61 -28.33 -10.61
CA LEU A 111 -0.92 -28.44 -9.32
C LEU A 111 -0.81 -29.91 -8.95
N GLY A 112 0.40 -30.46 -9.01
CA GLY A 112 0.59 -31.90 -8.89
C GLY A 112 -0.04 -32.64 -10.08
N LYS A 113 -0.93 -33.58 -9.77
CA LYS A 113 -1.69 -34.32 -10.79
C LYS A 113 -3.01 -33.66 -11.16
N GLU A 114 -3.45 -32.67 -10.38
CA GLU A 114 -4.75 -32.02 -10.56
C GLU A 114 -4.66 -30.88 -11.57
N SER A 115 -5.74 -30.67 -12.32
CA SER A 115 -5.87 -29.58 -13.29
C SER A 115 -7.16 -28.80 -13.02
N TYR A 116 -7.05 -27.48 -13.06
CA TYR A 116 -8.11 -26.55 -12.74
C TYR A 116 -8.27 -25.55 -13.89
N THR A 117 -9.51 -25.15 -14.17
CA THR A 117 -9.79 -24.02 -15.05
C THR A 117 -9.74 -22.73 -14.25
N ILE A 118 -9.10 -21.72 -14.81
CA ILE A 118 -9.06 -20.36 -14.26
C ILE A 118 -10.09 -19.53 -14.99
N GLU A 119 -10.99 -18.90 -14.25
CA GLU A 119 -11.87 -17.83 -14.72
C GLU A 119 -11.98 -16.79 -13.61
N GLY A 120 -11.83 -15.52 -13.95
CA GLY A 120 -11.98 -14.46 -12.96
C GLY A 120 -11.57 -13.08 -13.43
N LYS A 121 -11.31 -12.21 -12.45
CA LYS A 121 -10.91 -10.83 -12.65
C LYS A 121 -9.51 -10.59 -12.10
N GLY A 122 -8.79 -9.73 -12.77
CA GLY A 122 -7.38 -9.44 -12.53
C GLY A 122 -7.07 -7.96 -12.52
N TYR A 123 -5.84 -7.70 -12.13
CA TYR A 123 -5.23 -6.38 -12.06
C TYR A 123 -3.78 -6.52 -12.49
N LEU A 124 -3.30 -5.55 -13.28
CA LEU A 124 -1.91 -5.46 -13.66
C LEU A 124 -1.36 -4.11 -13.20
N GLU A 125 -0.18 -4.14 -12.60
CA GLU A 125 0.56 -2.93 -12.22
C GLU A 125 1.89 -2.86 -12.97
N HIS A 126 2.35 -1.63 -13.19
CA HIS A 126 3.66 -1.35 -13.73
C HIS A 126 4.31 -0.23 -12.95
N ALA A 127 5.30 -0.60 -12.14
CA ALA A 127 6.13 0.33 -11.38
C ALA A 127 7.56 0.35 -11.93
N TYR A 128 8.13 1.53 -12.16
CA TYR A 128 9.52 1.67 -12.58
C TYR A 128 10.12 3.01 -12.16
N GLY A 129 11.43 3.05 -12.01
CA GLY A 129 12.12 4.19 -11.41
C GLY A 129 13.44 3.80 -10.78
N ASN A 130 14.01 4.72 -10.01
CA ASN A 130 15.28 4.49 -9.32
C ASN A 130 15.07 4.55 -7.82
N TRP A 131 14.45 3.53 -7.22
CA TRP A 131 14.16 3.53 -5.79
C TRP A 131 14.58 2.23 -5.11
N SER A 132 14.67 2.27 -3.79
CA SER A 132 14.90 1.09 -2.95
C SER A 132 14.08 1.24 -1.68
N TYR A 133 13.31 0.20 -1.33
CA TYR A 133 12.62 0.15 -0.04
C TYR A 133 13.59 -0.11 1.11
N GLN A 134 14.65 -0.90 0.89
CA GLN A 134 15.64 -1.19 1.93
C GLN A 134 16.53 0.03 2.24
N ASN A 135 16.89 0.81 1.22
CA ASN A 135 17.80 1.93 1.33
C ASN A 135 17.25 3.22 0.69
N PRO A 136 16.10 3.74 1.17
CA PRO A 136 15.38 4.83 0.51
C PRO A 136 16.17 6.16 0.48
N LEU A 137 17.21 6.29 1.31
CA LEU A 137 18.04 7.48 1.44
C LEU A 137 19.44 7.34 0.82
N GLN A 138 19.79 6.21 0.19
CA GLN A 138 21.16 5.93 -0.22
C GLN A 138 21.65 6.80 -1.39
N SER A 139 20.76 7.21 -2.29
CA SER A 139 21.12 8.03 -3.44
C SER A 139 20.61 9.46 -3.26
N ILE A 140 21.55 10.41 -3.20
CA ILE A 140 21.26 11.85 -3.12
C ILE A 140 21.25 12.54 -4.49
N SER A 141 21.63 11.84 -5.56
CA SER A 141 21.83 12.41 -6.89
C SER A 141 20.57 13.08 -7.47
N GLN A 142 19.39 12.67 -7.00
CA GLN A 142 18.09 13.17 -7.44
C GLN A 142 17.33 13.93 -6.33
N ALA A 143 17.97 14.22 -5.20
CA ALA A 143 17.30 14.76 -4.01
C ALA A 143 16.52 16.06 -4.30
N HIS A 144 17.09 16.99 -5.09
CA HIS A 144 16.39 18.24 -5.45
C HIS A 144 15.07 17.97 -6.20
N ARG A 145 15.09 17.07 -7.20
CA ARG A 145 13.89 16.67 -7.95
C ARG A 145 12.89 15.96 -7.06
N THR A 146 13.37 15.09 -6.17
CA THR A 146 12.51 14.38 -5.20
C THR A 146 11.82 15.35 -4.24
N ILE A 147 12.55 16.33 -3.68
CA ILE A 147 12.00 17.37 -2.80
C ILE A 147 10.94 18.21 -3.54
N SER A 148 11.23 18.62 -4.78
CA SER A 148 10.25 19.32 -5.61
C SER A 148 8.99 18.47 -5.85
N THR A 149 9.15 17.16 -6.09
CA THR A 149 8.02 16.22 -6.28
C THR A 149 7.17 16.13 -5.01
N TYR A 150 7.78 16.02 -3.82
CA TYR A 150 7.03 16.10 -2.55
C TYR A 150 6.27 17.42 -2.43
N GLY A 151 6.90 18.56 -2.77
CA GLY A 151 6.25 19.87 -2.73
C GLY A 151 5.02 19.97 -3.63
N HIS A 152 5.10 19.43 -4.84
CA HIS A 152 3.97 19.38 -5.77
C HIS A 152 2.83 18.49 -5.25
N LEU A 153 3.14 17.30 -4.72
CA LEU A 153 2.15 16.40 -4.13
C LEU A 153 1.49 17.01 -2.89
N ILE A 154 2.26 17.65 -2.01
CA ILE A 154 1.71 18.33 -0.83
C ILE A 154 0.76 19.44 -1.28
N ARG A 155 1.17 20.29 -2.22
CA ARG A 155 0.29 21.37 -2.73
C ARG A 155 -0.99 20.82 -3.35
N TRP A 156 -0.88 19.76 -4.15
CA TRP A 156 -2.02 19.09 -4.76
C TRP A 156 -2.93 18.45 -3.71
N TRP A 157 -2.37 17.77 -2.71
CA TRP A 157 -3.11 17.20 -1.60
C TRP A 157 -3.88 18.29 -0.83
N LEU A 158 -3.22 19.40 -0.49
CA LEU A 158 -3.81 20.53 0.22
C LEU A 158 -4.93 21.21 -0.58
N SER A 159 -4.86 21.22 -1.91
CA SER A 159 -5.89 21.86 -2.75
C SER A 159 -7.19 21.05 -2.86
N HIS A 160 -7.14 19.76 -2.56
CA HIS A 160 -8.32 18.87 -2.63
C HIS A 160 -8.93 18.59 -1.26
N HIS A 161 -8.17 18.74 -0.17
CA HIS A 161 -8.66 18.47 1.17
C HIS A 161 -9.45 19.63 1.77
N ARG A 162 -10.64 19.31 2.29
CA ARG A 162 -11.37 20.24 3.16
C ARG A 162 -10.87 20.07 4.59
N PHE A 163 -10.13 21.05 5.10
CA PHE A 163 -9.66 21.04 6.48
C PHE A 163 -10.85 21.02 7.45
N LYS A 164 -11.05 19.87 8.08
CA LYS A 164 -11.95 19.68 9.21
C LYS A 164 -11.17 18.95 10.29
N ILE A 165 -11.41 19.33 11.54
CA ILE A 165 -10.83 18.59 12.68
C ILE A 165 -11.45 17.19 12.65
N PRO A 166 -10.67 16.12 12.43
CA PRO A 166 -11.21 14.78 12.43
C PRO A 166 -11.65 14.41 13.85
N LYS A 167 -12.61 13.49 13.97
CA LYS A 167 -12.99 12.97 15.30
C LYS A 167 -11.83 12.25 15.97
N ARG A 168 -11.04 11.54 15.18
CA ARG A 168 -9.88 10.80 15.63
C ARG A 168 -8.76 10.86 14.61
N LEU A 169 -7.53 10.93 15.10
CA LEU A 169 -6.30 10.88 14.32
C LEU A 169 -5.33 9.98 15.06
N SER A 170 -4.82 8.95 14.42
CA SER A 170 -3.91 7.98 15.04
C SER A 170 -2.65 7.83 14.23
N PHE A 171 -1.54 7.58 14.93
CA PHE A 171 -0.23 7.36 14.33
C PHE A 171 0.43 6.12 14.93
N THR A 172 1.21 5.41 14.12
CA THR A 172 2.01 4.26 14.54
C THR A 172 3.41 4.30 13.95
N SER A 173 4.36 3.71 14.66
CA SER A 173 5.78 3.69 14.30
C SER A 173 6.10 2.95 12.99
N GLU A 174 5.35 1.90 12.70
CA GLU A 174 5.52 1.03 11.53
C GLU A 174 4.89 1.61 10.26
N ASN A 175 3.91 2.50 10.40
CA ASN A 175 3.31 3.26 9.30
C ASN A 175 4.24 4.37 8.79
N ASN A 176 5.57 4.22 8.88
CA ASN A 176 6.51 5.26 8.48
C ASN A 176 6.41 5.61 6.96
N PRO A 177 7.00 6.73 6.50
CA PRO A 177 6.89 7.20 5.11
C PRO A 177 7.39 6.24 4.01
N PHE A 178 8.07 5.16 4.36
CA PHE A 178 8.56 4.16 3.39
C PHE A 178 7.65 2.94 3.29
N GLY A 179 6.58 2.89 4.10
CA GLY A 179 5.48 1.94 3.99
C GLY A 179 4.35 2.46 3.11
N TYR A 180 3.44 1.56 2.73
CA TYR A 180 2.21 1.91 2.03
C TYR A 180 1.06 0.99 2.39
N ASP A 181 -0.16 1.47 2.15
CA ASP A 181 -1.36 0.64 2.04
C ASP A 181 -1.89 0.76 0.62
N TRP A 182 -1.98 -0.37 -0.07
CA TRP A 182 -2.54 -0.50 -1.39
C TRP A 182 -3.76 -1.41 -1.33
N VAL A 183 -4.79 -1.07 -2.08
CA VAL A 183 -5.88 -2.00 -2.39
C VAL A 183 -6.34 -1.81 -3.82
N TRP A 184 -6.62 -2.91 -4.50
CA TRP A 184 -7.34 -2.88 -5.77
C TRP A 184 -8.51 -3.85 -5.68
N GLY A 185 -9.54 -3.61 -6.49
CA GLY A 185 -10.71 -4.48 -6.50
C GLY A 185 -11.55 -4.32 -7.75
N VAL A 186 -12.38 -5.33 -7.99
CA VAL A 186 -13.36 -5.37 -9.07
C VAL A 186 -14.71 -5.73 -8.46
N CYS A 187 -15.67 -4.82 -8.61
CA CYS A 187 -17.03 -4.98 -8.16
C CYS A 187 -17.80 -5.97 -9.05
N ASP A 188 -18.84 -6.58 -8.50
CA ASP A 188 -19.74 -7.49 -9.22
C ASP A 188 -20.41 -6.81 -10.44
N ASN A 189 -20.61 -5.49 -10.36
CA ASN A 189 -21.11 -4.66 -11.47
C ASN A 189 -20.02 -4.20 -12.46
N SER A 190 -18.83 -4.81 -12.41
CA SER A 190 -17.64 -4.49 -13.22
C SER A 190 -17.01 -3.11 -13.01
N TRP A 191 -17.47 -2.33 -12.03
CA TRP A 191 -16.71 -1.17 -11.57
C TRP A 191 -15.39 -1.64 -10.97
N SER A 192 -14.35 -0.85 -11.06
CA SER A 192 -13.06 -1.24 -10.52
C SER A 192 -12.34 -0.06 -9.90
N LEU A 193 -11.45 -0.38 -8.96
CA LEU A 193 -10.81 0.60 -8.12
C LEU A 193 -9.35 0.29 -7.85
N PHE A 194 -8.64 1.34 -7.51
CA PHE A 194 -7.31 1.29 -6.93
C PHE A 194 -7.19 2.36 -5.85
N PHE A 195 -6.57 2.03 -4.73
CA PHE A 195 -6.20 2.95 -3.67
C PHE A 195 -4.72 2.78 -3.38
N GLY A 196 -4.00 3.89 -3.33
CA GLY A 196 -2.63 3.90 -2.85
C GLY A 196 -2.43 4.99 -1.80
N ASN A 197 -1.93 4.60 -0.62
CA ASN A 197 -1.65 5.50 0.48
C ASN A 197 -0.19 5.43 0.91
N SER A 198 0.50 6.58 0.90
CA SER A 198 1.77 6.71 1.61
C SER A 198 1.49 6.98 3.08
N MET A 199 2.14 6.25 3.98
CA MET A 199 1.64 6.19 5.36
C MET A 199 1.95 7.43 6.21
N PHE A 200 3.17 7.99 6.13
CA PHE A 200 3.67 9.10 6.96
C PHE A 200 3.18 9.08 8.43
N TRP A 201 3.33 7.92 9.03
CA TRP A 201 2.92 7.50 10.37
C TRP A 201 1.43 7.43 10.64
N VAL A 202 0.56 7.94 9.76
CA VAL A 202 -0.90 7.93 9.96
C VAL A 202 -1.44 6.50 9.93
N SER A 203 -2.23 6.11 10.92
CA SER A 203 -2.96 4.84 10.98
C SER A 203 -4.48 4.99 11.03
N GLU A 204 -4.97 6.21 11.26
CA GLU A 204 -6.38 6.58 11.18
C GLU A 204 -6.46 8.09 10.94
N GLY A 205 -7.28 8.51 9.98
CA GLY A 205 -7.42 9.93 9.63
C GLY A 205 -7.28 10.15 8.13
N PRO A 206 -6.80 11.33 7.68
CA PRO A 206 -6.66 11.61 6.26
C PRO A 206 -5.52 10.79 5.65
N SER A 207 -5.78 10.26 4.45
CA SER A 207 -4.81 9.54 3.62
C SER A 207 -3.85 10.53 2.95
N ILE A 208 -2.59 10.14 2.77
CA ILE A 208 -1.60 10.87 1.96
C ILE A 208 -1.42 10.09 0.67
N GLY A 209 -2.55 9.90 0.01
CA GLY A 209 -2.74 9.00 -1.11
C GLY A 209 -3.90 9.45 -1.98
N ALA A 210 -4.29 8.58 -2.90
CA ALA A 210 -5.41 8.82 -3.80
C ALA A 210 -6.18 7.52 -4.02
N PHE A 211 -7.50 7.66 -4.16
CA PHE A 211 -8.43 6.59 -4.47
C PHE A 211 -9.01 6.82 -5.87
N TYR A 212 -8.92 5.81 -6.73
CA TYR A 212 -9.36 5.84 -8.12
C TYR A 212 -10.52 4.87 -8.30
N LEU A 213 -11.57 5.34 -8.98
CA LEU A 213 -12.74 4.53 -9.33
C LEU A 213 -13.07 4.72 -10.80
N THR A 214 -13.36 3.62 -11.50
CA THR A 214 -13.88 3.67 -12.87
C THR A 214 -15.09 2.76 -13.02
N ALA A 215 -16.15 3.31 -13.61
CA ALA A 215 -17.39 2.61 -13.89
C ALA A 215 -17.38 1.93 -15.27
N ASP A 216 -16.67 2.53 -16.23
CA ASP A 216 -16.65 2.14 -17.64
C ASP A 216 -15.27 1.69 -18.14
N GLY A 217 -14.28 1.68 -17.25
CA GLY A 217 -12.89 1.38 -17.55
C GLY A 217 -12.16 2.49 -18.31
N LYS A 218 -12.79 3.63 -18.61
CA LYS A 218 -12.20 4.70 -19.45
C LYS A 218 -12.01 5.99 -18.68
N HIS A 219 -13.02 6.37 -17.91
CA HIS A 219 -13.02 7.58 -17.11
C HIS A 219 -12.76 7.21 -15.66
N TYR A 220 -11.80 7.89 -15.05
CA TYR A 220 -11.40 7.67 -13.66
C TYR A 220 -11.80 8.87 -12.81
N TRP A 221 -12.54 8.62 -11.74
CA TRP A 221 -12.70 9.57 -10.66
C TRP A 221 -11.53 9.43 -9.69
N GLU A 222 -10.77 10.50 -9.52
CA GLU A 222 -9.64 10.58 -8.59
C GLU A 222 -10.07 11.31 -7.32
N PHE A 223 -10.27 10.54 -6.26
CA PHE A 223 -10.61 11.03 -4.93
C PHE A 223 -9.32 11.27 -4.15
N CYS A 224 -9.03 12.54 -3.87
CA CYS A 224 -7.88 12.93 -3.06
C CYS A 224 -8.29 13.18 -1.61
N ASP A 225 -9.47 13.75 -1.34
CA ASP A 225 -10.01 13.92 0.02
C ASP A 225 -10.51 12.57 0.55
N VAL A 226 -9.58 11.76 1.04
CA VAL A 226 -9.81 10.41 1.52
C VAL A 226 -9.44 10.32 3.00
N CYS A 227 -10.38 9.85 3.82
CA CYS A 227 -10.10 9.42 5.19
C CYS A 227 -10.18 7.90 5.27
N PHE A 228 -9.35 7.29 6.12
CA PHE A 228 -9.37 5.85 6.38
C PHE A 228 -9.27 5.55 7.88
N LYS A 229 -9.73 4.36 8.26
CA LYS A 229 -9.50 3.80 9.60
C LYS A 229 -9.32 2.29 9.50
N TYR A 230 -8.46 1.74 10.34
CA TYR A 230 -8.30 0.30 10.48
C TYR A 230 -9.33 -0.27 11.45
N ASN A 231 -9.96 -1.37 11.05
CA ASN A 231 -10.93 -2.10 11.87
C ASN A 231 -10.29 -3.32 12.53
N LYS A 232 -9.40 -4.02 11.81
CA LYS A 232 -8.67 -5.18 12.29
C LYS A 232 -7.19 -5.11 11.88
N LEU A 233 -6.32 -5.48 12.81
CA LEU A 233 -4.87 -5.50 12.63
C LEU A 233 -4.33 -6.91 12.86
N LEU A 234 -3.36 -7.30 12.04
CA LEU A 234 -2.52 -8.48 12.22
C LEU A 234 -1.22 -8.08 12.91
N TYR A 235 -0.66 -8.99 13.73
CA TYR A 235 0.51 -8.71 14.56
C TYR A 235 1.68 -9.65 14.24
N VAL A 236 2.74 -9.08 13.69
CA VAL A 236 4.00 -9.80 13.44
C VAL A 236 4.87 -9.73 14.69
N LYS A 237 4.63 -10.68 15.61
CA LYS A 237 5.23 -10.68 16.95
C LYS A 237 6.77 -10.61 16.95
N GLU A 238 7.43 -11.31 16.03
CA GLU A 238 8.89 -11.33 15.94
C GLU A 238 9.48 -9.92 15.74
N PHE A 239 8.79 -9.08 14.96
CA PHE A 239 9.24 -7.75 14.61
C PHE A 239 8.53 -6.63 15.39
N ASP A 240 7.51 -6.98 16.17
CA ASP A 240 6.66 -6.07 16.94
C ASP A 240 6.00 -5.01 16.05
N VAL A 241 5.28 -5.46 15.02
CA VAL A 241 4.67 -4.64 13.96
C VAL A 241 3.22 -5.03 13.75
N PHE A 242 2.35 -4.05 13.49
CA PHE A 242 0.98 -4.28 13.03
C PHE A 242 0.76 -3.85 11.59
N TYR A 243 -0.17 -4.52 10.91
CA TYR A 243 -0.68 -4.08 9.61
C TYR A 243 -2.17 -4.44 9.46
N PRO A 244 -2.96 -3.69 8.68
CA PRO A 244 -4.40 -3.90 8.60
C PRO A 244 -4.78 -5.10 7.73
N SER A 245 -5.71 -5.92 8.24
CA SER A 245 -6.42 -6.94 7.45
C SER A 245 -7.87 -6.54 7.16
N ASP A 246 -8.35 -5.46 7.80
CA ASP A 246 -9.67 -4.89 7.60
C ASP A 246 -9.58 -3.38 7.81
N PHE A 247 -10.03 -2.61 6.83
CA PHE A 247 -10.09 -1.15 6.93
C PHE A 247 -11.22 -0.59 6.08
N GLU A 248 -11.64 0.62 6.42
CA GLU A 248 -12.60 1.37 5.60
C GLU A 248 -11.99 2.69 5.14
N LEU A 249 -12.49 3.18 4.01
CA LEU A 249 -12.19 4.50 3.47
C LEU A 249 -13.47 5.26 3.18
N THR A 250 -13.36 6.59 3.24
CA THR A 250 -14.37 7.51 2.75
C THR A 250 -13.69 8.56 1.88
N GLY A 251 -14.00 8.56 0.59
CA GLY A 251 -13.49 9.53 -0.39
C GLY A 251 -14.55 10.57 -0.75
N ARG A 252 -14.13 11.82 -1.00
CA ARG A 252 -14.99 12.89 -1.49
C ARG A 252 -14.40 13.57 -2.73
N LEU A 253 -15.26 13.85 -3.70
CA LEU A 253 -14.91 14.54 -4.94
C LEU A 253 -16.14 15.34 -5.40
N GLU A 254 -16.11 16.67 -5.23
CA GLU A 254 -17.24 17.55 -5.59
C GLU A 254 -18.58 17.12 -4.96
N ASP A 255 -19.53 16.66 -5.78
CA ASP A 255 -20.84 16.12 -5.40
C ASP A 255 -20.84 14.60 -5.15
N LYS A 256 -19.68 13.94 -5.31
CA LYS A 256 -19.51 12.49 -5.15
C LYS A 256 -18.93 12.16 -3.79
N THR A 257 -19.48 11.11 -3.18
CA THR A 257 -18.93 10.49 -1.97
C THR A 257 -18.86 8.99 -2.18
N ILE A 258 -17.74 8.39 -1.80
CA ILE A 258 -17.59 6.95 -1.73
C ILE A 258 -17.29 6.51 -0.31
N HIS A 259 -17.90 5.42 0.12
CA HIS A 259 -17.60 4.73 1.36
C HIS A 259 -17.38 3.26 1.05
N LEU A 260 -16.24 2.69 1.44
CA LEU A 260 -15.91 1.28 1.20
C LEU A 260 -15.22 0.70 2.43
N ARG A 261 -15.53 -0.57 2.72
CA ARG A 261 -14.78 -1.43 3.64
C ARG A 261 -14.12 -2.54 2.83
N PHE A 262 -12.89 -2.90 3.20
CA PHE A 262 -12.12 -4.00 2.65
C PHE A 262 -11.72 -4.92 3.79
N TRP A 263 -11.82 -6.24 3.61
CA TRP A 263 -11.37 -7.21 4.59
C TRP A 263 -10.79 -8.46 3.93
N SER A 264 -9.76 -9.04 4.55
CA SER A 264 -9.21 -10.32 4.12
C SER A 264 -10.21 -11.46 4.34
N THR A 265 -10.23 -12.41 3.41
CA THR A 265 -10.99 -13.66 3.54
C THR A 265 -10.09 -14.88 3.69
N THR A 266 -8.78 -14.70 3.54
CA THR A 266 -7.78 -15.75 3.68
C THR A 266 -6.75 -15.37 4.73
N ASP A 267 -5.92 -16.34 5.10
CA ASP A 267 -4.68 -16.05 5.80
C ASP A 267 -3.77 -15.16 4.93
N PRO A 268 -3.01 -14.24 5.54
CA PRO A 268 -2.08 -13.38 4.82
C PRO A 268 -0.92 -14.21 4.24
N TYR A 269 -0.52 -13.88 3.01
CA TYR A 269 0.79 -14.26 2.52
C TYR A 269 1.79 -13.16 2.90
N GLU A 270 2.69 -13.45 3.83
CA GLU A 270 3.69 -12.50 4.31
C GLU A 270 5.06 -12.78 3.67
N TYR A 271 5.61 -11.77 3.01
CA TYR A 271 7.01 -11.74 2.65
C TYR A 271 7.78 -10.87 3.65
N ILE A 272 8.72 -11.49 4.37
CA ILE A 272 9.54 -10.82 5.39
C ILE A 272 11.00 -10.90 4.97
N ASP A 273 11.63 -9.73 4.83
CA ASP A 273 13.05 -9.60 4.51
C ASP A 273 13.79 -8.83 5.63
N PRO A 274 14.50 -9.54 6.53
CA PRO A 274 15.25 -8.94 7.63
C PRO A 274 16.49 -8.16 7.15
N TYR A 275 16.65 -6.95 7.66
CA TYR A 275 17.80 -6.10 7.35
C TYR A 275 19.03 -6.53 8.15
N LYS A 276 20.08 -7.00 7.46
CA LYS A 276 21.34 -7.48 8.07
C LYS A 276 22.02 -6.47 9.02
N LYS A 277 21.87 -5.16 8.79
CA LYS A 277 22.52 -4.08 9.58
C LYS A 277 21.58 -2.88 9.83
N GLY A 278 20.28 -3.10 9.84
CA GLY A 278 19.30 -2.02 9.96
C GLY A 278 19.34 -1.34 11.33
N ARG A 279 19.70 -0.04 11.37
CA ARG A 279 19.73 0.74 12.63
C ARG A 279 18.34 1.25 13.04
N LEU A 280 17.59 1.79 12.08
CA LEU A 280 16.26 2.38 12.32
C LEU A 280 15.13 1.38 12.11
N TYR A 281 15.33 0.44 11.19
CA TYR A 281 14.36 -0.58 10.82
C TYR A 281 15.02 -1.96 10.83
N LYS A 282 14.29 -2.99 11.19
CA LYS A 282 14.76 -4.37 11.37
C LYS A 282 14.43 -5.27 10.19
N ALA A 283 13.34 -5.00 9.50
CA ALA A 283 12.86 -5.80 8.38
C ALA A 283 11.93 -5.00 7.48
N PHE A 284 11.82 -5.47 6.26
CA PHE A 284 10.74 -5.20 5.33
C PHE A 284 9.68 -6.29 5.50
N ILE A 285 8.41 -5.90 5.61
CA ILE A 285 7.28 -6.83 5.73
C ILE A 285 6.23 -6.42 4.69
N LEU A 286 5.91 -7.32 3.77
CA LEU A 286 4.87 -7.16 2.77
C LEU A 286 3.79 -8.22 3.00
N GLY A 287 2.58 -7.77 3.36
CA GLY A 287 1.41 -8.61 3.47
C GLY A 287 0.58 -8.54 2.20
N GLU A 288 0.24 -9.70 1.63
CA GLU A 288 -0.71 -9.83 0.53
C GLU A 288 -1.95 -10.59 1.00
N LEU A 289 -3.11 -9.95 0.91
CA LEU A 289 -4.36 -10.46 1.47
C LEU A 289 -5.50 -10.39 0.44
N PRO A 290 -5.81 -11.52 -0.23
CA PRO A 290 -7.06 -11.70 -0.95
C PRO A 290 -8.27 -11.49 -0.04
N GLY A 291 -9.24 -10.72 -0.52
CA GLY A 291 -10.32 -10.24 0.32
C GLY A 291 -11.58 -9.86 -0.45
N ARG A 292 -12.53 -9.31 0.31
CA ARG A 292 -13.80 -8.80 -0.19
C ARG A 292 -13.92 -7.33 0.17
N MET A 293 -14.76 -6.64 -0.59
CA MET A 293 -15.10 -5.25 -0.36
C MET A 293 -16.60 -5.02 -0.45
N GLU A 294 -17.08 -4.03 0.30
CA GLU A 294 -18.47 -3.58 0.24
C GLU A 294 -18.60 -2.09 0.58
N GLY A 295 -19.66 -1.45 0.10
CA GLY A 295 -20.01 -0.08 0.46
C GLY A 295 -20.87 0.59 -0.60
N THR A 296 -20.69 1.89 -0.78
CA THR A 296 -21.56 2.71 -1.63
C THR A 296 -20.80 3.83 -2.33
N PHE A 297 -21.17 4.10 -3.57
CA PHE A 297 -20.90 5.35 -4.27
C PHE A 297 -22.19 6.18 -4.31
N THR A 298 -22.11 7.47 -4.00
CA THR A 298 -23.25 8.39 -4.07
C THR A 298 -22.87 9.62 -4.86
N ASP A 299 -23.74 10.03 -5.78
CA ASP A 299 -23.67 11.29 -6.51
C ASP A 299 -25.04 11.99 -6.52
N LYS A 300 -25.20 13.05 -7.33
CA LYS A 300 -26.48 13.74 -7.51
C LYS A 300 -27.61 12.89 -8.09
N ASN A 301 -27.30 11.79 -8.77
CA ASN A 301 -28.26 10.93 -9.46
C ASN A 301 -28.75 9.79 -8.56
N GLY A 302 -28.00 9.46 -7.50
CA GLY A 302 -28.43 8.50 -6.48
C GLY A 302 -27.25 7.78 -5.82
N THR A 303 -27.58 6.66 -5.19
CA THR A 303 -26.62 5.80 -4.51
C THR A 303 -26.53 4.46 -5.21
N ILE A 304 -25.31 4.02 -5.50
CA ILE A 304 -24.98 2.75 -6.14
C ILE A 304 -24.28 1.88 -5.09
N PRO A 305 -24.82 0.70 -4.73
CA PRO A 305 -24.12 -0.25 -3.89
C PRO A 305 -22.91 -0.83 -4.64
N LEU A 306 -21.81 -0.98 -3.93
CA LEU A 306 -20.57 -1.56 -4.44
C LEU A 306 -20.24 -2.77 -3.58
N GLN A 307 -19.95 -3.90 -4.23
CA GLN A 307 -19.47 -5.12 -3.59
C GLN A 307 -18.64 -5.91 -4.60
N GLY A 308 -17.64 -6.66 -4.14
CA GLY A 308 -16.84 -7.52 -5.01
C GLY A 308 -15.57 -8.04 -4.34
N ASP A 309 -14.65 -8.50 -5.18
CA ASP A 309 -13.35 -9.02 -4.75
C ASP A 309 -12.28 -7.92 -4.74
N CYS A 310 -11.36 -8.02 -3.79
CA CYS A 310 -10.22 -7.12 -3.68
C CYS A 310 -8.95 -7.85 -3.25
N LYS A 311 -7.81 -7.19 -3.43
CA LYS A 311 -6.54 -7.59 -2.79
C LYS A 311 -6.00 -6.41 -2.00
N ILE A 312 -5.79 -6.63 -0.71
CA ILE A 312 -5.22 -5.67 0.25
C ILE A 312 -3.73 -5.98 0.30
N VAL A 313 -2.88 -5.00 -0.01
CA VAL A 313 -1.41 -5.14 0.01
C VAL A 313 -0.78 -4.07 0.89
N GLN A 314 -0.02 -4.46 1.90
CA GLN A 314 0.57 -3.51 2.85
C GLN A 314 2.05 -3.75 2.98
N LEU A 315 2.80 -2.65 2.97
CA LEU A 315 4.23 -2.67 3.24
C LEU A 315 4.48 -1.94 4.56
N ARG A 316 5.19 -2.60 5.46
CA ARG A 316 5.72 -2.02 6.70
C ARG A 316 7.23 -2.17 6.76
N GLN A 317 7.88 -1.18 7.38
CA GLN A 317 9.26 -1.35 7.83
C GLN A 317 9.24 -1.47 9.35
N ALA A 318 9.73 -2.59 9.85
CA ALA A 318 9.70 -2.89 11.27
C ALA A 318 10.62 -1.92 12.04
N PRO A 319 10.09 -1.00 12.88
CA PRO A 319 10.93 -0.04 13.58
C PRO A 319 11.81 -0.73 14.62
N ALA A 320 13.02 -0.21 14.83
CA ALA A 320 13.95 -0.77 15.81
C ALA A 320 13.38 -0.78 17.23
N LEU A 321 12.52 0.20 17.54
CA LEU A 321 11.89 0.36 18.85
C LEU A 321 10.56 -0.40 19.00
N GLY A 322 10.18 -1.20 18.00
CA GLY A 322 8.90 -1.92 17.99
C GLY A 322 7.69 -0.98 17.90
N HIS A 323 6.51 -1.52 18.19
CA HIS A 323 5.25 -0.80 18.06
C HIS A 323 5.14 0.32 19.10
N ASN A 324 4.86 1.52 18.61
CA ASN A 324 4.49 2.66 19.41
C ASN A 324 3.38 3.40 18.68
N ALA A 325 2.36 3.80 19.42
CA ALA A 325 1.20 4.49 18.87
C ALA A 325 0.89 5.76 19.63
N VAL A 326 0.39 6.76 18.92
CA VAL A 326 -0.26 7.92 19.52
C VAL A 326 -1.60 8.14 18.84
N SER A 327 -2.66 8.31 19.61
CA SER A 327 -3.96 8.68 19.07
C SER A 327 -4.51 9.93 19.76
N PHE A 328 -5.22 10.72 18.97
CA PHE A 328 -5.86 11.96 19.35
C PHE A 328 -7.35 11.82 19.06
N GLU A 329 -8.19 11.93 20.08
CA GLU A 329 -9.64 11.96 19.94
C GLU A 329 -10.15 13.35 20.31
N PHE A 330 -10.85 13.99 19.38
CA PHE A 330 -11.32 15.36 19.51
C PHE A 330 -12.79 15.37 19.93
N LEU A 331 -13.05 15.89 21.13
CA LEU A 331 -14.40 16.21 21.57
C LEU A 331 -14.80 17.54 20.94
N THR A 332 -15.85 17.53 20.14
CA THR A 332 -16.35 18.70 19.41
C THR A 332 -17.81 19.02 19.79
N PRO A 333 -18.27 20.28 19.56
CA PRO A 333 -19.63 20.67 19.85
C PRO A 333 -20.68 19.78 19.14
N PRO A 334 -21.88 19.60 19.73
CA PRO A 334 -22.36 20.23 20.97
C PRO A 334 -21.96 19.50 22.25
N LYS A 335 -21.28 18.34 22.16
CA LYS A 335 -20.97 17.47 23.31
C LYS A 335 -19.91 18.06 24.25
N GLY A 336 -19.14 19.03 23.78
CA GLY A 336 -18.11 19.74 24.53
C GLY A 336 -16.96 20.14 23.62
N VAL A 337 -15.86 20.60 24.22
CA VAL A 337 -14.61 20.85 23.51
C VAL A 337 -13.50 20.20 24.32
N GLY A 338 -12.68 19.37 23.70
CA GLY A 338 -11.62 18.66 24.39
C GLY A 338 -10.78 17.76 23.49
N LEU A 339 -9.74 17.19 24.09
CA LEU A 339 -8.78 16.31 23.46
C LEU A 339 -8.44 15.16 24.42
N THR A 340 -8.55 13.94 23.93
CA THR A 340 -7.94 12.77 24.55
C THR A 340 -6.70 12.39 23.75
N VAL A 341 -5.55 12.31 24.41
CA VAL A 341 -4.30 11.80 23.85
C VAL A 341 -4.00 10.46 24.49
N ASP A 342 -3.79 9.45 23.68
CA ASP A 342 -3.44 8.11 24.13
C ASP A 342 -2.11 7.68 23.51
N LEU A 343 -1.10 7.51 24.37
CA LEU A 343 0.26 7.16 24.02
C LEU A 343 0.54 5.73 24.45
N GLU A 344 0.81 4.86 23.49
CA GLU A 344 1.14 3.46 23.71
C GLU A 344 2.60 3.20 23.31
N SER A 345 3.38 2.59 24.20
CA SER A 345 4.76 2.21 23.91
C SER A 345 5.02 0.77 24.33
N HIS A 346 5.23 -0.12 23.36
CA HIS A 346 5.65 -1.50 23.64
C HIS A 346 7.06 -1.54 24.24
N ARG A 347 7.96 -0.65 23.80
CA ARG A 347 9.30 -0.51 24.36
C ARG A 347 9.29 -0.23 25.85
N LEU A 348 8.46 0.72 26.29
CA LEU A 348 8.34 1.07 27.72
C LEU A 348 7.35 0.16 28.47
N ARG A 349 6.55 -0.64 27.75
CA ARG A 349 5.41 -1.42 28.26
C ARG A 349 4.43 -0.55 29.05
N LYS A 350 4.16 0.65 28.54
CA LYS A 350 3.30 1.64 29.18
C LYS A 350 2.29 2.20 28.19
N ARG A 351 1.10 2.50 28.70
CA ARG A 351 0.09 3.31 28.03
C ARG A 351 -0.28 4.50 28.90
N LEU A 352 -0.15 5.69 28.36
CA LEU A 352 -0.48 6.96 29.01
C LEU A 352 -1.67 7.58 28.28
N THR A 353 -2.78 7.70 28.98
CA THR A 353 -3.98 8.36 28.47
C THR A 353 -4.20 9.66 29.22
N THR A 354 -4.18 10.77 28.49
CA THR A 354 -4.42 12.12 29.01
C THR A 354 -5.66 12.69 28.36
N ARG A 355 -6.65 13.12 29.16
CA ARG A 355 -7.86 13.78 28.66
C ARG A 355 -7.93 15.20 29.20
N ILE A 356 -8.06 16.14 28.28
CA ILE A 356 -8.28 17.56 28.54
C ILE A 356 -9.66 17.91 27.98
N GLN A 357 -10.59 18.32 28.82
CA GLN A 357 -11.86 18.91 28.40
C GLN A 357 -11.84 20.39 28.78
N LEU A 358 -12.18 21.26 27.85
CA LEU A 358 -12.22 22.72 28.03
C LEU A 358 -13.66 23.21 28.25
N ALA A 359 -14.65 22.54 27.64
CA ALA A 359 -16.07 22.89 27.76
C ALA A 359 -16.94 21.63 27.89
N PRO A 360 -18.11 21.69 28.58
CA PRO A 360 -18.64 22.85 29.29
C PRO A 360 -17.90 23.14 30.62
N TRP A 361 -17.23 22.14 31.20
CA TRP A 361 -16.47 22.30 32.44
C TRP A 361 -15.03 21.83 32.24
N PRO A 362 -14.02 22.66 32.55
CA PRO A 362 -12.64 22.28 32.42
C PRO A 362 -12.30 21.08 33.29
N THR A 363 -11.80 19.99 32.69
CA THR A 363 -11.30 18.84 33.43
C THR A 363 -10.01 18.33 32.80
N LEU A 364 -9.09 17.89 33.65
CA LEU A 364 -7.85 17.23 33.27
C LEU A 364 -7.79 15.89 33.98
N SER A 365 -7.55 14.82 33.24
CA SER A 365 -7.27 13.51 33.81
C SER A 365 -6.10 12.85 33.09
N CYS A 366 -5.30 12.12 33.84
CA CYS A 366 -4.12 11.43 33.37
C CYS A 366 -4.09 10.03 33.99
N ARG A 367 -3.94 9.01 33.15
CA ARG A 367 -3.91 7.61 33.58
C ARG A 367 -2.75 6.89 32.92
N LEU A 368 -1.89 6.30 33.76
CA LEU A 368 -0.80 5.43 33.32
C LEU A 368 -1.18 3.97 33.59
N LYS A 369 -1.02 3.10 32.59
CA LYS A 369 -1.19 1.65 32.70
C LYS A 369 0.06 0.92 32.26
N ARG A 370 0.28 -0.27 32.82
CA ARG A 370 1.26 -1.24 32.28
C ARG A 370 0.60 -2.02 31.15
N LEU A 371 1.32 -2.22 30.06
CA LEU A 371 0.89 -3.06 28.95
C LEU A 371 1.27 -4.52 29.22
N ASP A 372 0.33 -5.43 28.99
CA ASP A 372 0.59 -6.85 28.94
C ASP A 372 0.66 -7.33 27.48
N LEU A 373 1.87 -7.34 26.94
CA LEU A 373 2.11 -7.76 25.55
C LEU A 373 1.90 -9.27 25.36
N SER A 374 1.78 -10.06 26.43
CA SER A 374 1.50 -11.49 26.32
C SER A 374 0.04 -11.77 25.97
N SER A 375 -0.84 -10.78 26.16
CA SER A 375 -2.28 -10.86 25.88
C SER A 375 -2.66 -10.53 24.43
N ILE A 376 -1.70 -10.06 23.61
CA ILE A 376 -1.95 -9.74 22.19
C ILE A 376 -2.20 -11.06 21.44
N PRO A 377 -3.38 -11.26 20.82
CA PRO A 377 -3.68 -12.49 20.10
C PRO A 377 -2.62 -12.78 19.04
N LYS A 378 -2.14 -14.03 19.02
CA LYS A 378 -1.34 -14.53 17.90
C LYS A 378 -2.31 -14.82 16.76
N GLU A 379 -2.51 -13.86 15.86
CA GLU A 379 -2.95 -14.25 14.51
C GLU A 379 -1.69 -14.71 13.76
N SER A 380 -1.76 -15.94 13.26
CA SER A 380 -0.62 -16.81 12.94
C SER A 380 0.24 -16.31 11.80
N VAL A 381 1.57 -16.44 11.96
CA VAL A 381 2.53 -16.44 10.86
C VAL A 381 3.04 -17.87 10.69
N VAL A 382 2.79 -18.46 9.53
CA VAL A 382 3.54 -19.64 9.06
C VAL A 382 4.75 -19.10 8.32
N SER A 383 5.88 -18.95 9.03
CA SER A 383 7.17 -18.79 8.36
C SER A 383 7.51 -20.13 7.70
N ARG A 384 7.45 -20.19 6.37
CA ARG A 384 8.17 -21.23 5.62
C ARG A 384 9.53 -20.65 5.26
N GLU A 385 10.56 -21.24 5.85
CA GLU A 385 11.97 -20.96 5.56
C GLU A 385 12.22 -21.01 4.04
N SER A 386 12.92 -19.99 3.53
CA SER A 386 13.39 -19.91 2.14
C SER A 386 14.67 -20.68 1.91
#